data_AF-A0A8J1ZJ82-F1
#
_entry.id   AF-A0A8J1ZJ82-F1
#
_cell.length_a   1.000
_cell.length_b   1.000
_cell.length_c   1.000
_cell.angle_alpha   90.00
_cell.angle_beta   90.00
_cell.angle_gamma   90.00
#
_symmetry.space_group_name_H-M   'P 1'
#
loop_
_entity.id
_entity.type
_entity.pdbx_description
1 polymer ?
#
loop_
_entity_poly.entity_id
_entity_poly.type
_entity_poly.pdbx_seq_one_letter_code
_entity_poly.pdbx_strand_id
1 'polypeptide(L)'
;MTKIPVISLRWPCSACCCTISSLYCTFPQCLGCTCSGTALFLQGRCSACKPLDCKDQNKRCCAVVESQEYCVIPTRCIDNQVQCCCVDSRSALPCTNTTPCLVNTMGLTLCADFGCKVACCASIGTLIPRLKQ
;
A
#
# COMPACT_ATOMS: atom_id res chain seq x y z
N MET A 1 -2.99 5.07 -12.90
CA MET A 1 -2.15 5.30 -11.71
C MET A 1 -1.50 3.98 -11.30
N THR A 2 -0.19 3.99 -11.13
CA THR A 2 0.66 2.80 -10.93
C THR A 2 0.51 2.29 -9.50
N LYS A 3 0.18 1.00 -9.30
CA LYS A 3 0.26 0.38 -7.98
C LYS A 3 1.71 0.44 -7.50
N ILE A 4 1.95 1.05 -6.34
CA ILE A 4 3.30 1.16 -5.78
C ILE A 4 3.76 -0.25 -5.36
N PRO A 5 4.88 -0.79 -5.87
CA PRO A 5 5.32 -2.12 -5.50
C PRO A 5 5.77 -2.17 -4.03
N VAL A 6 5.47 -3.26 -3.31
CA VAL A 6 5.82 -3.40 -1.87
C VAL A 6 7.30 -3.21 -1.61
N ILE A 7 8.15 -3.64 -2.54
CA ILE A 7 9.61 -3.51 -2.40
C ILE A 7 10.08 -2.05 -2.30
N SER A 8 9.29 -1.10 -2.78
CA SER A 8 9.59 0.34 -2.64
C SER A 8 9.26 0.89 -1.25
N LEU A 9 8.57 0.12 -0.41
CA LEU A 9 8.30 0.45 0.98
C LEU A 9 9.53 0.13 1.81
N ARG A 10 10.43 1.11 1.90
CA ARG A 10 11.77 0.91 2.46
C ARG A 10 11.73 0.58 3.95
N TRP A 11 10.81 1.20 4.69
CA TRP A 11 10.66 1.03 6.14
C TRP A 11 9.18 0.91 6.55
N PRO A 12 8.72 -0.28 7.00
CA PRO A 12 7.43 -0.39 7.67
C PRO A 12 7.52 0.33 9.02
N CYS A 13 6.62 1.28 9.25
CA CYS A 13 6.53 2.03 10.51
C CYS A 13 5.69 1.31 11.55
N SER A 14 4.65 0.63 11.08
CA SER A 14 3.74 -0.16 11.91
C SER A 14 3.14 -1.27 11.06
N ALA A 15 3.05 -2.47 11.61
CA ALA A 15 2.31 -3.55 10.98
C ALA A 15 1.66 -4.44 12.04
N CYS A 16 0.47 -4.90 11.75
CA CYS A 16 -0.27 -5.84 12.60
C CYS A 16 -1.01 -6.83 11.71
N CYS A 17 -0.55 -8.08 11.73
CA CYS A 17 -1.13 -9.18 10.96
C CYS A 17 -1.24 -8.81 9.48
N CYS A 18 -2.47 -8.61 8.99
CA CYS A 18 -2.80 -8.34 7.61
C CYS A 18 -2.69 -6.86 7.19
N THR A 19 -2.23 -5.97 8.07
CA THR A 19 -2.12 -4.52 7.80
C THR A 19 -0.68 -4.04 7.97
N ILE A 20 -0.20 -3.22 7.03
CA ILE A 20 1.14 -2.63 7.04
C ILE A 20 1.02 -1.16 6.68
N SER A 21 1.68 -0.31 7.46
CA SER A 21 1.87 1.11 7.18
C SER A 21 3.35 1.41 7.04
N SER A 22 3.69 2.21 6.04
CA SER A 22 5.07 2.45 5.61
C SER A 22 5.23 3.85 5.03
N LEU A 23 6.48 4.29 4.87
CA LEU A 23 6.80 5.57 4.27
C LEU A 23 7.19 5.42 2.80
N TYR A 24 6.46 6.11 1.93
CA TYR A 24 6.72 6.28 0.51
C TYR A 24 7.16 7.72 0.22
N CYS A 25 8.46 7.94 0.13
CA CYS A 25 9.06 9.28 0.05
C CYS A 25 9.53 9.68 -1.37
N THR A 26 9.00 9.07 -2.42
CA THR A 26 9.39 9.38 -3.81
C THR A 26 8.65 10.63 -4.30
N PHE A 27 9.32 11.78 -4.33
CA PHE A 27 8.76 13.02 -4.89
C PHE A 27 8.71 12.95 -6.44
N PRO A 28 7.65 13.46 -7.12
CA PRO A 28 6.42 14.08 -6.58
C PRO A 28 5.29 13.09 -6.27
N GLN A 29 5.51 11.79 -6.47
CA GLN A 29 4.49 10.74 -6.34
C GLN A 29 4.02 10.51 -4.90
N CYS A 30 4.78 10.97 -3.90
CA CYS A 30 4.39 11.00 -2.51
C CYS A 30 3.35 12.10 -2.19
N LEU A 31 3.00 12.99 -3.12
CA LEU A 31 1.98 14.00 -2.86
C LEU A 31 0.57 13.44 -3.07
N GLY A 32 -0.41 14.05 -2.39
CA GLY A 32 -1.83 13.74 -2.51
C GLY A 32 -2.23 12.39 -1.90
N CYS A 33 -3.45 11.98 -2.21
CA CYS A 33 -4.06 10.76 -1.70
C CYS A 33 -4.40 9.82 -2.85
N THR A 34 -4.16 8.52 -2.67
CA THR A 34 -4.67 7.47 -3.56
C THR A 34 -5.21 6.34 -2.71
N CYS A 35 -6.44 5.92 -2.98
CA CYS A 35 -7.08 4.77 -2.39
C CYS A 35 -7.40 3.81 -3.54
N SER A 36 -7.14 2.53 -3.36
CA SER A 36 -7.63 1.50 -4.27
C SER A 36 -7.79 0.20 -3.53
N GLY A 37 -8.86 -0.51 -3.79
CA GLY A 37 -9.04 -1.81 -3.20
C GLY A 37 -10.42 -2.38 -3.33
N THR A 38 -10.59 -3.52 -2.70
CA THR A 38 -11.85 -4.23 -2.58
C THR A 38 -12.10 -4.55 -1.12
N ALA A 39 -13.29 -4.19 -0.63
CA ALA A 39 -13.78 -4.59 0.68
C ALA A 39 -15.14 -5.24 0.49
N LEU A 40 -15.23 -6.54 0.77
CA LEU A 40 -16.42 -7.34 0.47
C LEU A 40 -16.81 -7.16 -1.01
N PHE A 41 -18.05 -6.75 -1.29
CA PHE A 41 -18.56 -6.56 -2.64
C PHE A 41 -18.22 -5.19 -3.25
N LEU A 42 -17.59 -4.28 -2.51
CA LEU A 42 -17.27 -2.94 -3.00
C LEU A 42 -15.83 -2.90 -3.51
N GLN A 43 -15.65 -2.61 -4.80
CA GLN A 43 -14.35 -2.31 -5.37
C GLN A 43 -14.29 -0.84 -5.76
N GLY A 44 -13.27 -0.14 -5.28
CA GLY A 44 -13.13 1.29 -5.48
C GLY A 44 -11.70 1.69 -5.82
N ARG A 45 -11.59 2.81 -6.51
CA ARG A 45 -10.38 3.61 -6.59
C ARG A 45 -10.74 5.07 -6.42
N CYS A 46 -9.93 5.79 -5.66
CA CYS A 46 -10.06 7.21 -5.43
C CYS A 46 -8.68 7.85 -5.49
N SER A 47 -8.58 9.05 -6.01
CA SER A 47 -7.36 9.85 -6.03
C SER A 47 -7.71 11.30 -5.81
N ALA A 48 -6.97 11.97 -4.93
CA ALA A 48 -7.22 13.34 -4.56
C ALA A 48 -5.91 14.11 -4.42
N CYS A 49 -5.89 15.37 -4.84
CA CYS A 49 -4.71 16.24 -4.86
C CYS A 49 -3.46 15.57 -5.47
N LYS A 50 -3.65 14.70 -6.48
CA LYS A 50 -2.57 13.89 -7.06
C LYS A 50 -1.98 14.59 -8.28
N PRO A 51 -0.65 14.78 -8.38
CA PRO A 51 -0.05 15.34 -9.58
C PRO A 51 -0.28 14.40 -10.77
N LEU A 52 -0.63 14.97 -11.92
CA LEU A 52 -0.77 14.26 -13.18
C LEU A 52 0.48 14.50 -14.03
N ASP A 53 0.79 13.60 -14.95
CA ASP A 53 1.98 13.71 -15.80
C ASP A 53 1.94 14.88 -16.80
N CYS A 54 0.95 15.79 -16.73
CA CYS A 54 0.73 16.95 -17.62
C CYS A 54 0.68 16.64 -19.13
N LYS A 55 0.78 15.36 -19.51
CA LYS A 55 0.73 14.83 -20.87
C LYS A 55 -0.69 14.67 -21.41
N ASP A 56 -1.68 14.90 -20.56
CA ASP A 56 -3.08 14.80 -20.93
C ASP A 56 -3.46 15.94 -21.88
N GLN A 57 -4.33 15.69 -22.87
CA GLN A 57 -4.69 16.68 -23.91
C GLN A 57 -5.23 18.00 -23.31
N ASN A 58 -5.83 17.91 -22.13
CA ASN A 58 -6.40 19.02 -21.39
C ASN A 58 -5.40 19.80 -20.52
N LYS A 59 -4.09 19.48 -20.58
CA LYS A 59 -3.01 20.11 -19.78
C LYS A 59 -3.32 20.17 -18.28
N ARG A 60 -4.02 19.16 -17.74
CA ARG A 60 -4.36 19.07 -16.32
C ARG A 60 -3.09 18.76 -15.52
N CYS A 61 -2.81 19.58 -14.51
CA CYS A 61 -1.63 19.44 -13.65
C CYS A 61 -1.87 18.56 -12.42
N CYS A 62 -3.11 18.51 -11.92
CA CYS A 62 -3.47 17.70 -10.75
C CYS A 62 -4.91 17.20 -10.83
N ALA A 63 -5.15 16.03 -10.28
CA ALA A 63 -6.48 15.52 -9.99
C ALA A 63 -6.91 16.08 -8.63
N VAL A 64 -7.94 16.92 -8.60
CA VAL A 64 -8.53 17.41 -7.34
C VAL A 64 -9.24 16.26 -6.63
N VAL A 65 -10.16 15.59 -7.33
CA VAL A 65 -10.80 14.33 -6.94
C VAL A 65 -11.11 13.53 -8.21
N GLU A 66 -10.78 12.25 -8.21
CA GLU A 66 -11.20 11.27 -9.20
C GLU A 66 -11.55 9.98 -8.45
N SER A 67 -12.79 9.51 -8.57
CA SER A 67 -13.26 8.27 -7.94
C SER A 67 -14.01 7.39 -8.92
N GLN A 68 -13.87 6.08 -8.73
CA GLN A 68 -14.61 5.06 -9.47
C GLN A 68 -14.89 3.90 -8.53
N GLU A 69 -16.16 3.50 -8.46
CA GLU A 69 -16.65 2.49 -7.52
C GLU A 69 -17.60 1.55 -8.24
N TYR A 70 -17.46 0.25 -7.97
CA TYR A 70 -18.22 -0.81 -8.61
C TYR A 70 -18.57 -1.89 -7.59
N CYS A 71 -19.75 -2.49 -7.76
CA CYS A 71 -20.09 -3.74 -7.07
C CYS A 71 -19.49 -4.92 -7.83
N VAL A 72 -18.71 -5.75 -7.14
CA VAL A 72 -18.08 -6.94 -7.72
C VAL A 72 -18.31 -8.15 -6.81
N ILE A 73 -18.21 -9.35 -7.38
CA ILE A 73 -18.22 -10.58 -6.57
C ILE A 73 -16.88 -10.66 -5.82
N PRO A 74 -16.88 -10.71 -4.48
CA PRO A 74 -15.65 -10.78 -3.70
C PRO A 74 -14.92 -12.10 -3.95
N THR A 75 -13.64 -12.00 -4.27
CA THR A 75 -12.70 -13.14 -4.17
C THR A 75 -11.97 -13.17 -2.83
N ARG A 76 -12.00 -12.06 -2.07
CA ARG A 76 -11.34 -11.86 -0.78
C ARG A 76 -12.19 -10.96 0.11
N CYS A 77 -11.95 -10.99 1.42
CA CYS A 77 -12.66 -10.14 2.36
C CYS A 77 -12.20 -8.68 2.25
N ILE A 78 -10.88 -8.46 2.23
CA ILE A 78 -10.27 -7.13 2.20
C ILE A 78 -9.01 -7.20 1.33
N ASP A 79 -8.83 -6.23 0.44
CA ASP A 79 -7.59 -5.98 -0.30
C ASP A 79 -7.53 -4.49 -0.64
N ASN A 80 -6.99 -3.69 0.28
CA ASN A 80 -6.95 -2.23 0.18
C ASN A 80 -5.52 -1.70 0.25
N GLN A 81 -5.29 -0.65 -0.51
CA GLN A 81 -4.11 0.19 -0.46
C GLN A 81 -4.57 1.65 -0.38
N VAL A 82 -4.07 2.36 0.63
CA VAL A 82 -4.32 3.77 0.86
C VAL A 82 -3.00 4.47 1.05
N GLN A 83 -2.67 5.37 0.13
CA GLN A 83 -1.60 6.32 0.27
C GLN A 83 -2.20 7.67 0.66
N CYS A 84 -1.74 8.24 1.76
CA CYS A 84 -2.00 9.62 2.16
C CYS A 84 -0.66 10.33 2.29
N CYS A 85 -0.36 11.19 1.32
CA CYS A 85 0.94 11.81 1.17
C CYS A 85 2.07 10.75 1.19
N CYS A 86 3.03 10.89 2.11
CA CYS A 86 4.16 9.97 2.26
C CYS A 86 3.79 8.68 2.99
N VAL A 87 2.58 8.53 3.51
CA VAL A 87 2.18 7.33 4.27
C VAL A 87 1.44 6.39 3.33
N ASP A 88 1.96 5.19 3.12
CA ASP A 88 1.30 4.12 2.38
C ASP A 88 0.89 3.00 3.35
N SER A 89 -0.41 2.76 3.41
CA SER A 89 -1.04 1.73 4.23
C SER A 89 -1.68 0.68 3.33
N ARG A 90 -1.48 -0.59 3.64
CA ARG A 90 -2.03 -1.73 2.92
C ARG A 90 -2.68 -2.69 3.89
N SER A 91 -3.79 -3.28 3.48
CA SER A 91 -4.47 -4.32 4.24
C SER A 91 -4.97 -5.41 3.30
N ALA A 92 -4.72 -6.69 3.60
CA ALA A 92 -5.28 -7.80 2.83
C ALA A 92 -5.68 -9.00 3.70
N LEU A 93 -6.94 -9.42 3.59
CA LEU A 93 -7.49 -10.58 4.27
C LEU A 93 -8.15 -11.53 3.25
N PRO A 94 -7.58 -12.73 2.99
CA PRO A 94 -6.32 -13.27 3.54
C PRO A 94 -5.07 -12.49 3.09
N CYS A 95 -3.95 -12.65 3.82
CA CYS A 95 -2.67 -12.00 3.50
C CYS A 95 -2.18 -12.36 2.09
N THR A 96 -1.51 -11.44 1.43
CA THR A 96 -1.06 -11.58 0.04
C THR A 96 0.43 -11.29 -0.08
N ASN A 97 0.98 -11.43 -1.29
CA ASN A 97 2.35 -10.99 -1.56
C ASN A 97 2.50 -9.46 -1.43
N THR A 98 1.41 -8.71 -1.65
CA THR A 98 1.43 -7.26 -1.51
C THR A 98 1.24 -6.79 -0.06
N THR A 99 0.68 -7.64 0.78
CA THR A 99 0.45 -7.36 2.21
C THR A 99 0.70 -8.65 3.00
N PRO A 100 1.97 -8.98 3.27
CA PRO A 100 2.31 -10.16 4.05
C PRO A 100 1.87 -10.02 5.50
N CYS A 101 1.77 -11.16 6.19
CA CYS A 101 1.56 -11.16 7.63
C CYS A 101 2.81 -10.59 8.34
N LEU A 102 2.70 -9.41 8.95
CA LEU A 102 3.81 -8.73 9.62
C LEU A 102 3.33 -8.14 10.95
N VAL A 103 4.13 -8.32 12.00
CA VAL A 103 3.99 -7.61 13.27
C VAL A 103 5.25 -6.79 13.45
N ASN A 104 5.10 -5.47 13.32
CA ASN A 104 6.18 -4.51 13.44
C ASN A 104 5.71 -3.31 14.26
N THR A 105 6.57 -2.83 15.14
CA THR A 105 6.34 -1.60 15.89
C THR A 105 7.58 -0.73 15.76
N MET A 106 7.45 0.41 15.09
CA MET A 106 8.51 1.42 14.93
C MET A 106 9.84 0.84 14.42
N GLY A 107 9.79 -0.06 13.42
CA GLY A 107 10.98 -0.65 12.83
C GLY A 107 11.50 -1.90 13.54
N LEU A 108 10.96 -2.26 14.71
CA LEU A 108 11.17 -3.56 15.32
C LEU A 108 10.14 -4.56 14.79
N THR A 109 10.59 -5.49 13.95
CA THR A 109 9.77 -6.62 13.52
C THR A 109 9.85 -7.71 14.56
N LEU A 110 8.71 -8.28 14.94
CA LEU A 110 8.60 -9.42 15.86
C LEU A 110 8.19 -10.69 15.11
N CYS A 111 7.20 -10.57 14.24
CA CYS A 111 6.71 -11.68 13.42
C CYS A 111 6.67 -11.27 11.95
N ALA A 112 7.09 -12.17 11.07
CA ALA A 112 7.00 -11.99 9.63
C ALA A 112 6.69 -13.35 8.99
N ASP A 113 5.74 -13.36 8.06
CA ASP A 113 5.31 -14.55 7.31
C ASP A 113 4.88 -15.71 8.22
N PHE A 114 4.02 -15.40 9.20
CA PHE A 114 3.48 -16.36 10.19
C PHE A 114 4.54 -17.03 11.11
N GLY A 115 5.78 -16.54 11.10
CA GLY A 115 6.84 -16.99 12.00
C GLY A 115 7.42 -15.86 12.85
N CYS A 116 8.01 -16.21 14.00
CA CYS A 116 8.79 -15.29 14.82
C CYS A 116 10.11 -14.95 14.10
N LYS A 117 10.30 -13.67 13.77
CA LYS A 117 11.49 -13.15 13.09
C LYS A 117 11.82 -11.78 13.67
N VAL A 118 12.62 -11.78 14.72
CA VAL A 118 13.01 -10.55 15.40
C VAL A 118 14.11 -9.85 14.61
N ALA A 119 13.85 -8.65 14.12
CA ALA A 119 14.86 -7.82 13.48
C ALA A 119 14.54 -6.34 13.65
N CYS A 120 15.58 -5.52 13.72
CA CYS A 120 15.48 -4.07 13.83
C CYS A 120 15.84 -3.40 12.50
N CYS A 121 15.02 -2.44 12.06
CA CYS A 121 15.22 -1.66 10.83
C CYS A 121 15.43 -2.50 9.56
N ALA A 122 14.97 -3.76 9.56
CA ALA A 122 15.08 -4.65 8.43
C ALA A 122 14.02 -4.30 7.37
N SER A 123 14.44 -4.27 6.10
CA SER A 123 13.49 -4.12 5.00
C SER A 123 12.62 -5.37 4.86
N ILE A 124 11.40 -5.19 4.32
CA ILE A 124 10.44 -6.29 4.11
C ILE A 124 11.08 -7.42 3.28
N GLY A 125 11.85 -7.09 2.25
CA GLY A 125 12.54 -8.08 1.42
C GLY A 125 13.61 -8.89 2.16
N THR A 126 14.22 -8.36 3.22
CA THR A 126 15.17 -9.11 4.05
C THR A 126 14.43 -10.06 5.00
N LEU A 127 13.28 -9.64 5.53
CA LEU A 127 12.46 -10.44 6.44
C LEU A 127 11.73 -11.58 5.73
N ILE A 128 11.30 -11.34 4.49
CA ILE A 128 10.48 -12.25 3.68
C ILE A 128 11.12 -12.37 2.28
N PRO A 129 12.10 -13.27 2.10
CA PRO A 129 12.87 -13.37 0.86
C PRO A 129 12.02 -13.65 -0.40
N ARG A 130 10.89 -14.34 -0.26
CA ARG A 130 9.94 -14.62 -1.37
C ARG A 130 9.33 -13.36 -1.99
N LEU A 131 9.44 -12.19 -1.36
CA LEU A 131 8.94 -10.91 -1.87
C LEU A 131 9.96 -10.14 -2.71
N LYS A 132 11.18 -10.67 -2.90
CA LYS A 132 12.21 -10.08 -3.78
C LYS A 132 12.06 -10.48 -5.26
N GLN A 133 11.15 -11.38 -5.60
CA GLN A 133 10.90 -11.86 -6.97
C GLN A 133 10.00 -10.91 -7.76
#